data_AF-A0A535HW74-F1
#
_entry.id   AF-A0A535HW74-F1
#
_cell.length_a   1.000
_cell.length_b   1.000
_cell.length_c   1.000
_cell.angle_alpha   90.00
_cell.angle_beta   90.00
_cell.angle_gamma   90.00
#
_symmetry.space_group_name_H-M   'P 1'
#
loop_
_entity.id
_entity.type
_entity.pdbx_description
1 polymer ?
#
loop_
_entity_poly.entity_id
_entity_poly.type
_entity_poly.pdbx_seq_one_letter_code
_entity_poly.pdbx_strand_id
1 'polypeptide(L)'
;MPAARRPALINDDLFNLTEFADLIQQPVVHDENHSVWYFGPAGWEWKSRLTSRHAPDFTLLDVAGRPHSLSDLLGKKVFLLFWASW
;
A
#
# COMPACT_ATOMS: atom_id res chain seq x y z
N MET A 1 21.66 8.88 -5.41
CA MET A 1 21.18 8.09 -6.56
C MET A 1 22.33 7.27 -7.12
N PRO A 2 22.19 5.95 -7.31
CA PRO A 2 23.21 5.17 -8.02
C PRO A 2 23.35 5.72 -9.45
N ALA A 3 24.56 6.17 -9.83
CA ALA A 3 24.81 6.82 -11.12
C ALA A 3 24.40 5.94 -12.33
N ALA A 4 24.46 4.62 -12.16
CA ALA A 4 24.11 3.63 -13.17
C ALA A 4 22.62 3.63 -13.59
N ARG A 5 21.72 4.25 -12.81
CA ARG A 5 20.27 4.24 -13.10
C ARG A 5 19.72 5.52 -13.72
N ARG A 6 20.54 6.57 -13.88
CA ARG A 6 20.11 7.82 -14.54
C ARG A 6 19.45 7.62 -15.92
N PRO A 7 19.97 6.76 -16.82
CA PRO A 7 19.36 6.57 -18.14
C PRO A 7 17.96 5.96 -18.10
N ALA A 8 17.61 5.21 -17.05
CA ALA A 8 16.26 4.66 -16.88
C ALA A 8 15.27 5.70 -16.32
N LEU A 9 15.77 6.63 -15.50
CA LEU A 9 14.97 7.68 -14.87
C LEU A 9 14.72 8.88 -15.77
N ILE A 10 15.67 9.20 -16.67
CA ILE A 10 15.58 10.38 -17.55
C ILE A 10 15.75 9.91 -18.99
N ASN A 11 14.77 10.22 -19.83
CA ASN A 11 14.77 9.97 -21.27
C ASN A 11 14.36 11.25 -21.99
N ASP A 12 15.24 11.83 -22.81
CA ASP A 12 14.98 13.07 -23.57
C ASP A 12 14.30 14.19 -22.74
N ASP A 13 14.90 14.54 -21.59
CA ASP A 13 14.40 15.50 -20.59
C ASP A 13 13.08 15.13 -19.88
N LEU A 14 12.48 13.97 -20.20
CA LEU A 14 11.32 13.42 -19.49
C LEU A 14 11.77 12.55 -18.30
N PHE A 15 11.03 12.65 -17.20
CA PHE A 15 11.25 11.83 -16.01
C PHE A 15 10.31 10.62 -15.98
N ASN A 16 10.86 9.42 -15.87
CA ASN A 16 10.11 8.17 -15.81
C ASN A 16 9.63 7.90 -14.37
N LEU A 17 8.34 8.15 -14.12
CA LEU A 17 7.71 7.98 -12.81
C LEU A 17 7.65 6.53 -12.34
N THR A 18 7.49 5.57 -13.25
CA THR A 18 7.38 4.15 -12.89
C THR A 18 8.73 3.57 -12.50
N GLU A 19 9.81 3.95 -13.20
CA GLU A 19 11.19 3.61 -12.81
C GLU A 19 11.58 4.24 -11.46
N PHE A 20 11.10 5.45 -11.19
CA PHE A 20 11.29 6.05 -9.88
C PHE A 20 10.52 5.30 -8.79
N ALA A 21 9.27 4.95 -9.03
CA ALA A 21 8.45 4.18 -8.10
C ALA A 21 9.08 2.82 -7.77
N ASP A 22 9.61 2.11 -8.77
CA ASP A 22 10.35 0.86 -8.56
C ASP A 22 11.61 1.07 -7.71
N LEU A 23 12.36 2.15 -7.96
CA LEU A 23 13.55 2.51 -7.19
C LEU A 23 13.22 2.73 -5.70
N ILE A 24 12.10 3.39 -5.40
CA ILE A 24 11.65 3.63 -4.03
C ILE A 24 10.73 2.52 -3.48
N GLN A 25 10.53 1.45 -4.24
CA GLN A 25 9.66 0.31 -3.90
C GLN A 25 8.23 0.73 -3.53
N GLN A 26 7.72 1.70 -4.27
CA GLN A 26 6.37 2.23 -4.19
C GLN A 26 5.45 1.37 -5.10
N PRO A 27 4.31 0.87 -4.61
CA PRO A 27 3.38 0.13 -5.45
C PRO A 27 2.72 1.07 -6.46
N VAL A 28 2.62 0.61 -7.70
CA VAL A 28 1.99 1.36 -8.81
C VAL A 28 0.90 0.50 -9.43
N VAL A 29 -0.25 1.12 -9.71
CA VAL A 29 -1.35 0.52 -10.48
C VAL A 29 -1.72 1.50 -11.60
N HIS A 30 -1.91 0.96 -12.80
CA HIS A 30 -2.37 1.69 -13.96
C HIS A 30 -3.64 1.05 -14.49
N ASP A 31 -4.69 1.85 -14.67
CA ASP A 31 -5.89 1.46 -15.39
C ASP A 31 -5.82 2.07 -16.81
N GLU A 32 -5.51 1.21 -17.78
CA GLU A 32 -5.33 1.59 -19.18
C GLU A 32 -6.63 2.14 -19.79
N ASN A 33 -7.79 1.61 -19.39
CA ASN A 33 -9.08 2.01 -19.97
C ASN A 33 -9.50 3.42 -19.54
N HIS A 34 -9.10 3.84 -18.34
CA HIS A 34 -9.44 5.16 -17.78
C HIS A 34 -8.26 6.13 -17.79
N SER A 35 -7.07 5.70 -18.26
CA SER A 35 -5.83 6.49 -18.21
C SER A 35 -5.51 7.00 -16.80
N VAL A 36 -5.83 6.21 -15.78
CA VAL A 36 -5.64 6.57 -14.36
C VAL A 36 -4.42 5.84 -13.81
N TRP A 37 -3.58 6.59 -13.11
CA TRP A 37 -2.43 6.06 -12.38
C TRP A 37 -2.61 6.28 -10.88
N TYR A 38 -2.29 5.24 -10.11
CA TYR A 38 -2.17 5.32 -8.66
C TYR A 38 -0.76 4.97 -8.23
N PHE A 39 -0.16 5.86 -7.44
CA PHE A 39 1.15 5.67 -6.81
C PHE A 39 0.92 5.62 -5.30
N GLY A 40 1.14 4.44 -4.71
CA GLY A 40 0.90 4.23 -3.28
C GLY A 40 1.96 4.85 -2.37
N PRO A 41 1.98 4.54 -1.07
CA PRO A 41 3.04 5.03 -0.18
C PRO A 41 4.39 4.43 -0.56
N ALA A 42 5.47 5.17 -0.32
CA ALA A 42 6.82 4.71 -0.62
C ALA A 42 7.23 3.48 0.20
N GLY A 43 8.23 2.74 -0.30
CA GLY A 43 8.75 1.51 0.27
C GLY A 43 8.94 1.52 1.79
N TRP A 44 9.60 2.56 2.29
CA TRP A 44 9.94 2.68 3.71
C TRP A 44 8.71 2.86 4.62
N GLU A 45 7.61 3.44 4.12
CA GLU A 45 6.40 3.67 4.92
C GLU A 45 5.59 2.39 5.11
N TRP A 46 5.33 1.63 4.03
CA TRP A 46 4.52 0.41 4.15
C TRP A 46 5.35 -0.75 4.72
N LYS A 47 6.64 -0.83 4.39
CA LYS A 47 7.51 -1.88 4.96
C LYS A 47 7.68 -1.73 6.46
N SER A 48 7.84 -0.51 6.98
CA SER A 48 7.94 -0.28 8.43
C SER A 48 6.67 -0.71 9.16
N ARG A 49 5.48 -0.47 8.57
CA ARG A 49 4.20 -0.97 9.12
C ARG A 49 4.17 -2.49 9.18
N LEU A 50 4.56 -3.19 8.11
CA LEU A 50 4.59 -4.65 8.09
C LEU A 50 5.65 -5.25 9.03
N THR A 51 6.84 -4.66 9.10
CA THR A 51 7.92 -5.17 9.97
C THR A 51 7.66 -4.89 11.45
N SER A 52 6.85 -3.88 11.79
CA SER A 52 6.48 -3.58 13.18
C SER A 52 5.76 -4.75 13.88
N ARG A 53 5.12 -5.64 13.12
CA ARG A 53 4.23 -6.71 13.62
C ARG A 53 3.09 -6.21 14.52
N HIS A 54 2.84 -4.90 14.52
CA HIS A 54 1.74 -4.29 15.24
C HIS A 54 0.54 -4.22 14.32
N ALA A 55 -0.53 -4.94 14.66
CA ALA A 55 -1.78 -4.83 13.93
C ALA A 55 -2.38 -3.42 14.17
N PRO A 56 -2.77 -2.68 13.12
CA PRO A 56 -3.44 -1.41 13.30
C PRO A 56 -4.80 -1.62 13.98
N ASP A 57 -5.15 -0.72 14.89
CA ASP A 57 -6.45 -0.75 15.56
C ASP A 57 -7.53 -0.14 14.66
N PHE A 58 -8.04 -0.94 13.74
CA PHE A 58 -9.11 -0.52 12.83
C PHE A 58 -10.49 -0.75 13.46
N THR A 59 -11.45 0.08 13.08
CA THR A 59 -12.86 -0.03 13.49
C THR A 59 -13.71 -0.40 12.28
N LEU A 60 -14.53 -1.45 12.40
CA LEU A 60 -15.49 -1.86 11.39
C LEU A 60 -16.90 -1.90 11.98
N LEU A 61 -17.90 -1.73 11.12
CA LEU A 61 -19.29 -1.94 11.51
C LEU A 61 -19.64 -3.42 11.39
N ASP A 62 -20.34 -3.96 12.38
CA ASP A 62 -20.96 -5.28 12.27
C ASP A 62 -22.22 -5.24 11.38
N VAL A 63 -22.85 -6.40 11.19
CA VAL A 63 -24.10 -6.54 10.42
C VAL A 63 -25.29 -5.75 10.98
N ALA A 64 -25.22 -5.34 12.25
CA ALA A 64 -26.22 -4.48 12.89
C ALA A 64 -25.81 -3.00 12.88
N GLY A 65 -24.71 -2.65 12.19
CA GLY A 65 -24.20 -1.28 12.09
C GLY A 65 -23.44 -0.80 13.34
N ARG A 66 -23.11 -1.69 14.28
CA ARG A 66 -22.39 -1.31 15.51
C ARG A 66 -20.89 -1.31 15.27
N PRO A 67 -20.16 -0.28 15.72
CA PRO A 67 -18.71 -0.24 15.58
C PRO A 67 -18.04 -1.25 16.52
N HIS A 68 -17.04 -1.96 16.00
CA HIS A 68 -16.13 -2.80 16.76
C HIS A 68 -14.70 -2.48 16.33
N SER A 69 -13.84 -2.19 17.30
CA SER A 69 -12.40 -2.00 17.10
C SER A 69 -11.64 -3.31 17.32
N LEU A 70 -10.47 -3.45 16.71
CA LEU A 70 -9.62 -4.63 16.93
C LEU A 70 -9.19 -4.74 18.40
N SER A 71 -8.94 -3.61 19.06
CA SER A 71 -8.59 -3.52 20.48
C SER A 71 -9.67 -4.07 21.41
N ASP A 72 -10.95 -4.01 21.03
CA ASP A 72 -12.07 -4.58 21.81
C ASP A 72 -12.01 -6.12 21.92
N LEU A 73 -11.20 -6.75 21.08
CA LEU A 73 -11.04 -8.20 20.99
C LEU A 73 -9.74 -8.71 21.65
N LEU A 74 -8.96 -7.83 22.27
CA LEU A 74 -7.72 -8.22 22.96
C LEU A 74 -8.00 -9.28 24.04
N GLY A 75 -7.10 -10.26 24.13
CA GLY A 75 -7.23 -11.41 25.05
C GLY A 75 -8.16 -12.53 24.57
N LYS A 76 -8.82 -12.38 23.41
CA LYS A 76 -9.64 -13.44 22.78
C LYS A 76 -8.89 -14.08 21.61
N LYS A 77 -9.23 -15.34 21.29
CA LYS A 77 -8.81 -15.94 20.02
C LYS A 77 -9.68 -15.36 18.91
N VAL A 78 -9.06 -14.59 18.00
CA VAL A 78 -9.75 -13.90 16.91
C VAL A 78 -9.30 -14.48 15.57
N PHE A 79 -10.26 -14.70 14.67
CA PHE A 79 -10.01 -15.07 13.28
C PHE A 79 -10.43 -13.90 12.39
N LEU A 80 -9.49 -13.37 11.59
CA LEU A 80 -9.74 -12.31 10.62
C LEU A 80 -9.80 -12.90 9.22
N LEU A 81 -10.94 -12.74 8.55
CA LEU A 81 -11.14 -13.14 7.16
C LEU A 81 -11.39 -11.90 6.31
N PHE A 82 -10.46 -11.60 5.41
CA PHE A 82 -10.64 -10.57 4.40
C PHE A 82 -11.07 -11.26 3.10
N TRP A 83 -12.19 -10.81 2.53
CA TRP A 83 -12.72 -11.32 1.27
C TRP A 83 -13.28 -10.18 0.44
N ALA A 84 -13.24 -10.37 -0.87
CA ALA A 84 -14.07 -9.64 -1.80
C ALA A 84 -14.34 -10.46 -3.07
N SER A 85 -15.41 -10.12 -3.79
CA SER A 85 -15.98 -10.91 -4.88
C SER A 85 -15.44 -10.61 -6.28
N TRP A 86 -14.44 -9.73 -6.40
CA TRP A 86 -13.97 -9.24 -7.68
C TRP A 86 -13.20 -10.29 -8.50
#